data_AF-A0A5M6IBL3-F1
#
_entry.id   AF-A0A5M6IBL3-F1
#
_cell.length_a   1.000
_cell.length_b   1.000
_cell.length_c   1.000
_cell.angle_alpha   90.00
_cell.angle_beta   90.00
_cell.angle_gamma   90.00
#
_symmetry.space_group_name_H-M   'P 1'
#
loop_
_entity.id
_entity.type
_entity.pdbx_description
1 polymer ?
#
loop_
_entity_poly.entity_id
_entity_poly.type
_entity_poly.pdbx_seq_one_letter_code
_entity_poly.pdbx_strand_id
1 'polypeptide(L)'
;MATPVSEGDSCAPIAGRIAEVGTPSDLIGVAQGGAPDGAPLRVAGPPGALDQWGPGWPGALAAAFAEGWAETMPGRPAPTIHLTVDGGVAVGTVLALLADWTAPAGWQLDLVLDPTVPPSAVAALAARAEAAHGNHVTVRVIPDPPA
;
A
#
# COMPACT_ATOMS: atom_id res chain seq x y z
N MET A 1 -10.34 -37.53 29.03
CA MET A 1 -10.42 -37.88 27.60
C MET A 1 -10.35 -36.57 26.81
N ALA A 2 -9.34 -36.48 25.93
CA ALA A 2 -9.15 -35.62 24.76
C ALA A 2 -9.44 -34.09 24.80
N THR A 3 -8.36 -33.31 24.69
CA THR A 3 -8.22 -32.03 23.96
C THR A 3 -8.38 -32.24 22.44
N PRO A 4 -8.21 -31.21 21.58
CA PRO A 4 -8.95 -29.95 21.40
C PRO A 4 -9.58 -29.89 19.98
N VAL A 5 -10.44 -28.90 19.69
CA VAL A 5 -10.82 -28.60 18.30
C VAL A 5 -9.82 -27.61 17.70
N SER A 6 -8.94 -28.14 16.84
CA SER A 6 -8.23 -27.38 15.82
C SER A 6 -9.22 -27.09 14.68
N GLU A 7 -9.54 -25.82 14.44
CA GLU A 7 -10.06 -25.38 13.15
C GLU A 7 -8.91 -24.71 12.39
N GLY A 8 -8.23 -25.52 11.59
CA GLY A 8 -7.53 -25.05 10.41
C GLY A 8 -8.45 -25.26 9.22
N ASP A 9 -8.95 -24.17 8.62
CA ASP A 9 -9.45 -24.04 7.25
C ASP A 9 -9.83 -22.55 7.08
N SER A 10 -9.47 -21.78 6.06
CA SER A 10 -9.07 -22.13 4.71
C SER A 10 -7.99 -21.17 4.22
N CYS A 11 -6.98 -21.75 3.59
CA CYS A 11 -6.11 -21.07 2.64
C CYS A 11 -6.97 -20.65 1.43
N ALA A 12 -7.68 -19.52 1.54
CA ALA A 12 -8.36 -18.92 0.41
C ALA A 12 -7.31 -18.19 -0.45
N PRO A 13 -7.32 -18.32 -1.78
CA PRO A 13 -6.40 -17.59 -2.63
C PRO A 13 -6.59 -16.09 -2.38
N ILE A 14 -5.50 -15.38 -2.05
CA ILE A 14 -5.42 -13.91 -1.86
C ILE A 14 -5.52 -13.21 -3.23
N ALA A 15 -6.26 -13.79 -4.18
CA ALA A 15 -6.50 -13.21 -5.48
C ALA A 15 -7.64 -12.18 -5.33
N GLY A 16 -7.28 -10.93 -5.05
CA GLY A 16 -8.21 -9.80 -5.05
C GLY A 16 -8.61 -9.23 -3.69
N ARG A 17 -8.13 -9.79 -2.57
CA ARG A 17 -8.24 -9.12 -1.27
C ARG A 17 -7.10 -8.13 -1.10
N ILE A 18 -7.45 -6.89 -0.74
CA ILE A 18 -6.47 -5.90 -0.28
C ILE A 18 -6.09 -6.31 1.14
N ALA A 19 -4.84 -6.72 1.35
CA ALA A 19 -4.34 -7.03 2.68
C ALA A 19 -3.90 -5.76 3.40
N GLU A 20 -4.26 -5.62 4.67
CA GLU A 20 -3.75 -4.52 5.49
C GLU A 20 -2.29 -4.79 5.89
N VAL A 21 -1.47 -3.74 5.84
CA VAL A 21 -0.05 -3.81 6.14
C VAL A 21 0.26 -2.68 7.11
N GLY A 22 0.51 -2.99 8.38
CA GLY A 22 0.97 -2.00 9.36
C GLY A 22 2.49 -1.88 9.40
N THR A 23 3.20 -2.95 9.01
CA THR A 23 4.65 -3.09 9.11
C THR A 23 5.27 -3.76 7.87
N PRO A 24 6.59 -3.62 7.65
CA PRO A 24 7.27 -4.36 6.58
C PRO A 24 7.11 -5.88 6.67
N SER A 25 7.04 -6.44 7.87
CA SER A 25 6.87 -7.89 8.09
C SER A 25 5.51 -8.38 7.59
N ASP A 26 4.45 -7.57 7.72
CA ASP A 26 3.12 -7.90 7.18
C ASP A 26 3.18 -8.02 5.66
N LEU A 27 3.89 -7.10 4.99
CA LEU A 27 4.10 -7.11 3.55
C LEU A 27 4.78 -8.39 3.06
N ILE A 28 5.79 -8.87 3.77
CA ILE A 28 6.49 -10.13 3.46
C ILE A 28 5.55 -11.32 3.63
N GLY A 29 4.78 -11.37 4.72
CA GLY A 29 3.80 -12.42 4.95
C GLY A 29 2.73 -12.49 3.86
N VAL A 30 2.19 -11.33 3.45
CA VAL A 30 1.23 -11.24 2.34
C VAL A 30 1.86 -11.66 1.02
N ALA A 31 3.09 -11.26 0.74
CA ALA A 31 3.81 -11.63 -0.49
C ALA A 31 4.05 -13.15 -0.59
N GLN A 32 4.36 -13.80 0.54
CA GLN A 32 4.51 -15.26 0.63
C GLN A 32 3.19 -16.01 0.46
N GLY A 33 2.09 -15.42 0.94
CA GLY A 33 0.74 -16.01 0.90
C GLY A 33 0.12 -16.14 -0.49
N GLY A 34 0.78 -15.64 -1.54
CA GLY A 34 0.39 -15.89 -2.92
C GLY A 34 0.12 -14.62 -3.73
N ALA A 35 1.16 -13.81 -3.95
CA ALA A 35 1.17 -12.97 -5.15
C ALA A 35 1.07 -13.91 -6.37
N PRO A 36 0.01 -13.83 -7.20
CA PRO A 36 -0.07 -14.60 -8.44
C PRO A 36 1.15 -14.24 -9.31
N ASP A 37 1.77 -15.21 -9.98
CA ASP A 37 2.94 -14.93 -10.81
C ASP A 37 2.62 -13.81 -11.82
N GLY A 38 3.39 -12.72 -11.74
CA GLY A 38 3.23 -11.53 -12.60
C GLY A 38 2.12 -10.55 -12.22
N ALA A 39 1.30 -10.83 -11.21
CA ALA A 39 0.27 -9.89 -10.75
C ALA A 39 0.79 -9.03 -9.57
N PRO A 40 0.42 -7.74 -9.51
CA PRO A 40 0.83 -6.88 -8.41
C PRO A 40 0.16 -7.29 -7.09
N LEU A 41 0.96 -7.28 -6.02
CA LEU A 41 0.49 -7.48 -4.66
C LEU A 41 -0.27 -6.23 -4.20
N ARG A 42 -1.57 -6.36 -3.93
CA ARG A 42 -2.42 -5.25 -3.51
C ARG A 42 -2.53 -5.20 -1.99
N VAL A 43 -2.08 -4.10 -1.42
CA VAL A 43 -2.05 -3.88 0.03
C VAL A 43 -2.61 -2.51 0.39
N ALA A 44 -3.11 -2.37 1.62
CA ALA A 44 -3.54 -1.10 2.17
C ALA A 44 -2.81 -0.79 3.48
N GLY A 45 -2.50 0.49 3.70
CA GLY A 45 -2.14 0.95 5.03
C GLY A 45 -3.35 0.94 5.98
N PRO A 46 -3.13 0.76 7.29
CA PRO A 46 -4.19 0.90 8.28
C PRO A 46 -4.78 2.33 8.29
N PRO A 47 -5.96 2.54 8.86
CA PRO A 47 -6.50 3.88 9.08
C PRO A 47 -5.50 4.75 9.86
N GLY A 48 -5.23 5.96 9.37
CA GLY A 48 -4.24 6.86 9.98
C GLY A 48 -2.77 6.45 9.74
N ALA A 49 -2.50 5.56 8.79
CA ALA A 49 -1.15 5.10 8.46
C ALA A 49 -0.14 6.25 8.22
N LEU A 50 -0.58 7.35 7.61
CA LEU A 50 0.30 8.51 7.36
C LEU A 50 0.84 9.14 8.64
N ASP A 51 0.01 9.25 9.67
CA ASP A 51 0.43 9.79 10.96
C ASP A 51 1.28 8.77 11.74
N GLN A 52 0.94 7.49 11.62
CA GLN A 52 1.66 6.41 12.30
C GLN A 52 3.06 6.18 11.74
N TRP A 53 3.21 6.17 10.43
CA TRP A 53 4.47 5.85 9.78
C TRP A 53 5.45 7.03 9.73
N GLY A 54 4.93 8.25 9.80
CA GLY A 54 5.76 9.47 9.86
C GLY A 54 6.50 9.78 8.55
N PRO A 55 7.33 10.83 8.52
CA PRO A 55 8.02 11.26 7.31
C PRO A 55 9.02 10.21 6.81
N GLY A 56 9.17 10.09 5.48
CA GLY A 56 10.11 9.15 4.85
C GLY A 56 9.72 7.67 4.93
N TRP A 57 8.53 7.34 5.47
CA TRP A 57 8.04 5.96 5.54
C TRP A 57 8.06 5.19 4.22
N PRO A 58 7.81 5.79 3.04
CA PRO A 58 7.83 5.04 1.79
C PRO A 58 9.15 4.34 1.52
N GLY A 59 10.25 5.08 1.67
CA GLY A 59 11.59 4.57 1.45
C GLY A 59 11.96 3.53 2.50
N ALA A 60 11.59 3.79 3.77
CA ALA A 60 11.83 2.85 4.86
C ALA A 60 11.09 1.52 4.67
N LEU A 61 9.81 1.58 4.28
CA LEU A 61 8.97 0.41 4.02
C LEU A 61 9.52 -0.41 2.85
N ALA A 62 9.90 0.26 1.76
CA ALA A 62 10.45 -0.40 0.59
C ALA A 62 11.83 -1.03 0.85
N ALA A 63 12.71 -0.33 1.58
CA ALA A 63 14.01 -0.86 1.96
C ALA A 63 13.87 -2.10 2.85
N ALA A 64 13.04 -2.01 3.89
CA ALA A 64 12.79 -3.12 4.80
C ALA A 64 12.13 -4.32 4.10
N PHE A 65 11.20 -4.07 3.16
CA PHE A 65 10.61 -5.13 2.35
C PHE A 65 11.65 -5.80 1.44
N ALA A 66 12.48 -5.01 0.74
CA ALA A 66 13.50 -5.55 -0.16
C ALA A 66 14.52 -6.41 0.57
N GLU A 67 14.98 -5.95 1.74
CA GLU A 67 15.90 -6.68 2.62
C GLU A 67 15.26 -8.00 3.09
N GLY A 68 14.09 -7.94 3.72
CA GLY A 68 13.43 -9.15 4.22
C GLY A 68 12.98 -10.13 3.12
N TRP A 69 12.64 -9.63 1.93
CA TRP A 69 12.35 -10.48 0.78
C TRP A 69 13.60 -11.21 0.28
N ALA A 70 14.74 -10.51 0.16
CA ALA A 70 16.00 -11.11 -0.27
C ALA A 70 16.47 -12.19 0.71
N GLU A 71 16.28 -11.99 2.01
CA GLU A 71 16.57 -12.97 3.05
C GLU A 71 15.64 -14.19 2.97
N THR A 72 14.34 -13.98 2.78
CA THR A 72 13.37 -15.07 2.87
C THR A 72 13.20 -15.85 1.57
N MET A 73 13.37 -15.19 0.43
CA MET A 73 13.14 -15.73 -0.92
C MET A 73 14.34 -15.48 -1.84
N PRO A 74 15.52 -16.04 -1.52
CA PRO A 74 16.74 -15.79 -2.28
C PRO A 74 16.58 -16.24 -3.74
N GLY A 75 16.94 -15.35 -4.67
CA GLY A 75 16.90 -15.61 -6.11
C GLY A 75 15.52 -15.43 -6.77
N ARG A 76 14.47 -15.08 -6.02
CA ARG A 76 13.17 -14.71 -6.59
C ARG A 76 13.08 -13.17 -6.71
N PRO A 77 12.74 -12.62 -7.89
CA PRO A 77 12.51 -11.18 -8.00
C PRO A 77 11.40 -10.73 -7.07
N ALA A 78 11.55 -9.55 -6.47
CA ALA A 78 10.51 -8.96 -5.63
C ALA A 78 9.25 -8.70 -6.47
N PRO A 79 8.06 -8.99 -5.92
CA PRO A 79 6.81 -8.70 -6.62
C PRO A 79 6.58 -7.20 -6.75
N THR A 80 5.85 -6.80 -7.79
CA THR A 80 5.28 -5.46 -7.93
C THR A 80 4.28 -5.23 -6.78
N ILE A 81 4.33 -4.07 -6.12
CA ILE A 81 3.47 -3.72 -4.98
C ILE A 81 2.56 -2.55 -5.35
N HIS A 82 1.26 -2.71 -5.12
CA HIS A 82 0.28 -1.64 -5.23
C HIS A 82 -0.23 -1.32 -3.83
N LEU A 83 0.23 -0.21 -3.27
CA LEU A 83 -0.09 0.22 -1.92
C LEU A 83 -1.15 1.31 -1.95
N THR A 84 -2.28 1.06 -1.28
CA THR A 84 -3.34 2.04 -1.06
C THR A 84 -3.19 2.67 0.32
N VAL A 85 -3.19 3.99 0.41
CA VAL A 85 -3.10 4.69 1.70
C VAL A 85 -4.20 5.74 1.79
N ASP A 86 -4.85 5.76 2.95
CA ASP A 86 -5.82 6.80 3.29
C ASP A 86 -5.07 8.10 3.60
N GLY A 87 -5.28 9.11 2.76
CA GLY A 87 -4.79 10.48 2.94
C GLY A 87 -5.77 11.37 3.71
N GLY A 88 -6.99 10.89 3.95
CA GLY A 88 -8.06 11.62 4.64
C GLY A 88 -8.32 12.99 4.04
N VAL A 89 -8.52 13.98 4.92
CA VAL A 89 -8.71 15.40 4.56
C VAL A 89 -7.40 16.19 4.52
N ALA A 90 -6.27 15.58 4.89
CA ALA A 90 -5.01 16.26 5.15
C ALA A 90 -4.18 16.48 3.87
N VAL A 91 -4.67 17.33 2.98
CA VAL A 91 -4.00 17.66 1.69
C VAL A 91 -2.53 18.08 1.87
N GLY A 92 -2.21 18.80 2.94
CA GLY A 92 -0.83 19.20 3.26
C GLY A 92 0.09 18.01 3.56
N THR A 93 -0.40 17.03 4.33
CA THR A 93 0.33 15.79 4.62
C THR A 93 0.54 14.97 3.36
N VAL A 94 -0.48 14.91 2.49
CA VAL A 94 -0.40 14.22 1.20
C VAL A 94 0.63 14.89 0.28
N LEU A 95 0.70 16.23 0.27
CA LEU A 95 1.74 16.96 -0.48
C LEU A 95 3.15 16.68 0.04
N ALA A 96 3.33 16.68 1.37
CA ALA A 96 4.63 16.37 1.97
C ALA A 96 5.07 14.94 1.63
N LEU A 97 4.13 13.99 1.70
CA LEU A 97 4.37 12.62 1.28
C LEU A 97 4.77 12.51 -0.18
N LEU A 98 4.07 13.22 -1.08
CA LEU A 98 4.43 13.24 -2.50
C LEU A 98 5.83 13.82 -2.70
N ALA A 99 6.28 14.78 -1.88
CA ALA A 99 7.64 15.29 -1.98
C ALA A 99 8.69 14.26 -1.53
N ASP A 100 8.35 13.43 -0.53
CA ASP A 100 9.26 12.42 0.05
C ASP A 100 9.19 11.06 -0.66
N TRP A 101 8.20 10.83 -1.52
CA TRP A 101 8.02 9.54 -2.21
C TRP A 101 9.14 9.33 -3.23
N THR A 102 9.96 8.29 -3.07
CA THR A 102 11.06 7.98 -3.99
C THR A 102 10.74 6.86 -4.97
N ALA A 103 9.45 6.54 -5.19
CA ALA A 103 8.95 5.51 -6.11
C ALA A 103 9.87 4.28 -6.26
N PRO A 104 9.86 3.35 -5.29
CA PRO A 104 10.61 2.11 -5.43
C PRO A 104 10.26 1.40 -6.74
N ALA A 105 11.24 0.77 -7.38
CA ALA A 105 11.01 0.08 -8.64
C ALA A 105 9.93 -0.99 -8.49
N GLY A 106 8.93 -0.96 -9.38
CA GLY A 106 7.78 -1.88 -9.32
C GLY A 106 6.73 -1.52 -8.26
N TRP A 107 6.79 -0.34 -7.64
CA TRP A 107 5.76 0.11 -6.72
C TRP A 107 4.79 1.10 -7.38
N GLN A 108 3.52 0.97 -7.01
CA GLN A 108 2.47 1.93 -7.27
C GLN A 108 1.85 2.36 -5.95
N LEU A 109 1.61 3.66 -5.80
CA LEU A 109 0.94 4.24 -4.64
C LEU A 109 -0.42 4.82 -5.05
N ASP A 110 -1.47 4.35 -4.41
CA ASP A 110 -2.83 4.91 -4.50
C ASP A 110 -3.11 5.74 -3.24
N LEU A 111 -3.16 7.06 -3.38
CA LEU A 111 -3.59 7.97 -2.33
C LEU A 111 -5.10 8.17 -2.42
N VAL A 112 -5.80 7.78 -1.36
CA VAL A 112 -7.25 7.86 -1.27
C VAL A 112 -7.63 9.02 -0.36
N LEU A 113 -8.35 10.00 -0.90
CA LEU A 113 -8.77 11.20 -0.18
C LEU A 113 -10.24 11.11 0.21
N ASP A 114 -10.57 11.82 1.28
CA ASP A 114 -11.94 11.97 1.75
C ASP A 114 -12.79 12.78 0.74
N PRO A 115 -14.08 12.45 0.53
CA PRO A 115 -14.96 13.15 -0.41
C PRO A 115 -15.22 14.62 -0.04
N THR A 116 -14.95 15.03 1.19
CA THR A 116 -15.04 16.45 1.60
C THR A 116 -13.88 17.30 1.06
N VAL A 117 -12.80 16.68 0.56
CA VAL A 117 -11.69 17.41 -0.06
C VAL A 117 -12.18 18.06 -1.36
N PRO A 118 -11.97 19.38 -1.55
CA PRO A 118 -12.41 20.06 -2.76
C PRO A 118 -11.86 19.40 -4.04
N PRO A 119 -12.68 19.19 -5.09
CA PRO A 119 -12.23 18.57 -6.33
C PRO A 119 -11.04 19.28 -6.98
N SER A 120 -10.96 20.60 -6.83
CA SER A 120 -9.82 21.41 -7.31
C SER A 120 -8.52 21.08 -6.57
N ALA A 121 -8.58 20.78 -5.28
CA ALA A 121 -7.42 20.35 -4.49
C ALA A 121 -6.99 18.93 -4.88
N VAL A 122 -7.94 18.02 -5.10
CA VAL A 122 -7.66 16.67 -5.62
C VAL A 122 -6.98 16.74 -6.99
N ALA A 123 -7.50 17.56 -7.91
CA ALA A 123 -6.91 17.73 -9.23
C ALA A 123 -5.50 18.32 -9.16
N ALA A 124 -5.26 19.30 -8.28
CA ALA A 124 -3.94 19.87 -8.07
C ALA A 124 -2.95 18.84 -7.50
N LEU A 125 -3.39 17.99 -6.56
CA LEU A 125 -2.61 16.88 -6.03
C LEU A 125 -2.28 15.85 -7.11
N ALA A 126 -3.27 15.44 -7.91
CA ALA A 126 -3.08 14.49 -8.99
C ALA A 126 -2.07 15.00 -10.03
N ALA A 127 -2.22 16.26 -10.48
CA ALA A 127 -1.30 16.89 -11.41
C ALA A 127 0.13 16.97 -10.84
N ARG A 128 0.26 17.20 -9.53
CA ARG A 128 1.56 17.26 -8.86
C ARG A 128 2.19 15.89 -8.68
N ALA A 129 1.38 14.87 -8.38
CA ALA A 129 1.82 13.48 -8.32
C ALA A 129 2.31 13.00 -9.70
N GLU A 130 1.57 13.29 -10.76
CA GLU A 130 1.97 12.97 -12.14
C GLU A 130 3.26 13.68 -12.54
N ALA A 131 3.38 14.99 -12.23
CA ALA A 131 4.58 15.76 -12.57
C ALA A 131 5.83 15.28 -11.83
N ALA A 132 5.69 14.80 -10.60
CA ALA A 132 6.82 14.34 -9.78
C ALA A 132 7.16 12.85 -10.00
N HIS A 133 6.15 12.00 -10.22
CA HIS A 133 6.29 10.54 -10.14
C HIS A 133 5.71 9.80 -11.36
N GLY A 134 5.17 10.51 -12.35
CA GLY A 134 4.51 9.89 -13.50
C GLY A 134 3.38 8.96 -13.08
N ASN A 135 3.34 7.76 -13.66
CA ASN A 135 2.30 6.75 -13.41
C ASN A 135 2.54 5.90 -12.14
N HIS A 136 3.51 6.26 -11.29
CA HIS A 136 3.80 5.53 -10.06
C HIS A 136 2.92 5.96 -8.88
N VAL A 137 2.25 7.10 -8.98
CA VAL A 137 1.36 7.59 -7.92
C VAL A 137 0.03 8.03 -8.52
N THR A 138 -1.05 7.47 -7.99
CA THR A 138 -2.42 7.83 -8.34
C THR A 138 -3.09 8.50 -7.14
N VAL A 139 -3.78 9.60 -7.38
CA VAL A 139 -4.61 10.28 -6.36
C VAL A 139 -6.07 10.12 -6.75
N ARG A 140 -6.88 9.57 -5.84
CA ARG A 140 -8.32 9.36 -6.06
C ARG A 140 -9.12 9.69 -4.80
N VAL A 141 -10.42 9.90 -4.97
CA VAL A 141 -11.37 10.07 -3.86
C VAL A 141 -12.05 8.73 -3.60
N ILE A 142 -12.42 8.43 -2.35
CA ILE A 142 -13.30 7.28 -2.06
C ILE A 142 -14.58 7.45 -2.90
N PRO A 143 -14.97 6.47 -3.74
CA PRO A 143 -16.27 6.55 -4.38
C PRO A 143 -17.33 6.54 -3.27
N ASP A 144 -18.20 7.55 -3.28
CA ASP A 144 -19.37 7.60 -2.40
C ASP A 144 -20.08 6.23 -2.45
N PRO A 145 -20.33 5.56 -1.31
CA PRO A 145 -21.05 4.29 -1.35
C PRO A 145 -22.41 4.56 -2.01
N PRO A 146 -22.89 3.69 -2.92
CA PRO A 146 -24.18 3.92 -3.55
C PRO A 146 -25.26 4.00 -2.46
N ALA A 147 -25.98 5.13 -2.44
CA ALA A 147 -27.12 5.40 -1.57
C ALA A 147 -28.24 4.36 -1.70
#